data_AF-A0A5J4PR50-F1
#
_entry.id   AF-A0A5J4PR50-F1
#
_cell.length_a   1.000
_cell.length_b   1.000
_cell.length_c   1.000
_cell.angle_alpha   90.00
_cell.angle_beta   90.00
_cell.angle_gamma   90.00
#
_symmetry.space_group_name_H-M   'P 1'
#
loop_
_entity.id
_entity.type
_entity.pdbx_description
1 polymer ?
#
loop_
_entity_poly.entity_id
_entity_poly.type
_entity_poly.pdbx_seq_one_letter_code
_entity_poly.pdbx_strand_id
1 'polypeptide(L)'
;MVLPELKMRRDKIRMFMGQQHIDAALITGNTNLLYTCGQVINGYLYMPLQAPARIFVKRPNNITGELVHSIRKPEQIPDMLKEIGL
;
A
#
# COMPACT_ATOMS: atom_id res chain seq x y z
N MET A 1 3.48 4.89 -14.75
CA MET A 1 2.28 4.22 -15.31
C MET A 1 2.05 2.96 -14.49
N VAL A 2 0.92 2.83 -13.77
CA VAL A 2 0.61 1.58 -13.07
C VAL A 2 0.33 0.53 -14.14
N LEU A 3 1.07 -0.59 -14.14
CA LEU A 3 0.83 -1.68 -15.07
C LEU A 3 -0.66 -2.08 -14.99
N PRO A 4 -1.39 -2.17 -16.12
CA PRO A 4 -2.85 -2.43 -16.12
C PRO A 4 -3.25 -3.63 -15.26
N GLU A 5 -2.41 -4.66 -15.25
CA GLU A 5 -2.60 -5.88 -14.46
C GLU A 5 -2.59 -5.61 -12.93
N LEU A 6 -1.71 -4.74 -12.44
CA LEU A 6 -1.64 -4.41 -11.01
C LEU A 6 -2.94 -3.75 -10.53
N LYS A 7 -3.57 -2.94 -11.39
CA LYS A 7 -4.89 -2.36 -11.10
C LYS A 7 -5.94 -3.47 -10.96
N MET A 8 -6.03 -4.40 -11.92
CA MET A 8 -7.00 -5.50 -11.86
C MET A 8 -6.84 -6.36 -10.60
N ARG A 9 -5.59 -6.68 -10.22
CA ARG A 9 -5.29 -7.45 -9.00
C ARG A 9 -5.75 -6.71 -7.73
N ARG A 10 -5.47 -5.41 -7.64
CA ARG A 10 -5.89 -4.56 -6.50
C ARG A 10 -7.41 -4.40 -6.43
N ASP A 11 -8.06 -4.20 -7.58
CA ASP A 11 -9.52 -4.03 -7.64
C ASP A 11 -10.23 -5.32 -7.19
N LYS A 12 -9.71 -6.49 -7.56
CA LYS A 12 -10.21 -7.78 -7.06
C LYS A 12 -10.03 -7.93 -5.55
N ILE A 13 -8.89 -7.51 -5.00
CA ILE A 13 -8.66 -7.51 -3.54
C ILE A 13 -9.67 -6.58 -2.85
N ARG A 14 -9.88 -5.36 -3.37
CA ARG A 14 -10.85 -4.39 -2.82
C ARG A 14 -12.29 -4.89 -2.88
N MET A 15 -12.67 -5.59 -3.94
CA MET A 15 -13.98 -6.23 -4.03
C MET A 15 -14.20 -7.19 -2.86
N PHE A 16 -13.23 -8.05 -2.56
CA PHE A 16 -13.31 -8.95 -1.41
C PHE A 16 -13.25 -8.22 -0.08
N MET A 17 -12.43 -7.17 0.04
CA MET A 17 -12.42 -6.32 1.24
C MET A 17 -13.81 -5.73 1.53
N GLY A 18 -14.47 -5.18 0.49
CA GLY A 18 -15.82 -4.63 0.61
C GLY A 18 -16.86 -5.67 1.02
N GLN A 19 -16.77 -6.90 0.48
CA GLN A 19 -17.64 -8.01 0.87
C GLN A 19 -17.44 -8.48 2.32
N GLN A 20 -16.26 -8.24 2.90
CA GLN A 20 -15.91 -8.64 4.25
C GLN A 20 -15.93 -7.46 5.25
N HIS A 21 -16.41 -6.29 4.82
CA HIS A 21 -16.40 -5.06 5.64
C HIS A 21 -15.00 -4.68 6.17
N ILE A 22 -13.97 -4.84 5.34
CA ILE A 22 -12.59 -4.46 5.65
C ILE A 22 -12.31 -3.08 5.06
N ASP A 23 -12.02 -2.10 5.93
CA ASP A 23 -11.78 -0.71 5.52
C ASP A 23 -10.41 -0.50 4.85
N ALA A 24 -9.40 -1.24 5.30
CA ALA A 24 -8.05 -1.17 4.77
C ALA A 24 -7.24 -2.46 5.03
N ALA A 25 -6.23 -2.67 4.19
CA ALA A 25 -5.26 -3.77 4.34
C ALA A 25 -3.83 -3.22 4.40
N LEU A 26 -3.02 -3.74 5.32
CA LEU A 26 -1.57 -3.51 5.36
C LEU A 26 -0.84 -4.76 4.88
N ILE A 27 -0.13 -4.65 3.76
CA ILE A 27 0.54 -5.77 3.11
C ILE A 27 2.05 -5.69 3.38
N THR A 28 2.62 -6.81 3.84
CA THR A 28 4.01 -6.89 4.32
C THR A 28 4.85 -7.98 3.65
N GLY A 29 4.24 -9.10 3.23
CA GLY A 29 4.96 -10.24 2.66
C GLY A 29 5.50 -9.94 1.25
N ASN A 30 6.74 -10.35 0.97
CA ASN A 30 7.41 -10.06 -0.31
C ASN A 30 6.63 -10.53 -1.54
N THR A 31 6.04 -11.73 -1.50
CA THR A 31 5.22 -12.27 -2.59
C THR A 31 3.95 -11.44 -2.79
N ASN A 32 3.31 -11.02 -1.71
CA ASN A 32 2.13 -10.17 -1.76
C ASN A 32 2.46 -8.75 -2.24
N LEU A 33 3.60 -8.19 -1.82
CA LEU A 33 4.10 -6.90 -2.32
C LEU A 33 4.40 -6.99 -3.81
N LEU A 34 5.13 -8.01 -4.27
CA LEU A 34 5.35 -8.23 -5.70
C LEU A 34 4.03 -8.34 -6.47
N TYR A 35 3.07 -9.10 -5.96
CA TYR A 35 1.76 -9.28 -6.59
C TYR A 35 0.95 -7.97 -6.67
N THR A 36 0.99 -7.17 -5.61
CA THR A 36 0.12 -5.99 -5.45
C THR A 36 0.76 -4.68 -5.89
N CYS A 37 2.08 -4.50 -5.83
CA CYS A 37 2.76 -3.28 -6.30
C CYS A 37 3.83 -3.51 -7.36
N GLY A 38 4.01 -4.75 -7.82
CA GLY A 38 4.87 -5.09 -8.96
C GLY A 38 6.36 -5.18 -8.63
N GLN A 39 6.74 -4.96 -7.37
CA GLN A 39 8.12 -5.04 -6.91
C GLN A 39 8.17 -5.41 -5.42
N VAL A 40 9.29 -6.00 -5.01
CA VAL A 40 9.57 -6.21 -3.58
C VAL A 40 10.14 -4.92 -3.01
N ILE A 41 9.56 -4.42 -1.93
CA ILE A 41 10.01 -3.22 -1.22
C ILE A 41 10.40 -3.57 0.22
N ASN A 42 11.39 -2.87 0.77
CA ASN A 42 11.64 -2.91 2.22
C ASN A 42 10.69 -1.97 2.93
N GLY A 43 9.44 -2.41 3.09
CA GLY A 43 8.35 -1.52 3.47
C GLY A 43 7.00 -2.22 3.52
N TYR A 44 5.96 -1.39 3.41
CA TYR A 44 4.57 -1.78 3.55
C TYR A 44 3.75 -1.16 2.43
N LEU A 45 2.74 -1.87 1.94
CA LEU A 45 1.70 -1.30 1.10
C LEU A 45 0.41 -1.18 1.93
N TYR A 46 -0.02 0.05 2.17
CA TYR A 46 -1.32 0.35 2.75
C TYR A 46 -2.34 0.50 1.63
N MET A 47 -3.37 -0.34 1.64
CA MET A 47 -4.43 -0.37 0.65
C MET A 47 -5.77 -0.09 1.32
N PRO A 48 -6.24 1.17 1.32
CA PRO A 48 -7.59 1.49 1.77
C PRO A 48 -8.62 1.09 0.71
N LEU A 49 -9.84 0.81 1.15
CA LEU A 49 -10.97 0.43 0.29
C LEU A 49 -11.35 1.54 -0.69
N GLN A 50 -11.39 2.80 -0.20
CA GLN A 50 -11.95 3.94 -0.92
C GLN A 50 -10.93 5.00 -1.37
N ALA A 51 -9.63 4.77 -1.15
CA ALA A 51 -8.58 5.73 -1.51
C ALA A 51 -7.39 5.05 -2.23
N PRO A 52 -6.50 5.81 -2.89
CA PRO A 52 -5.32 5.24 -3.52
C PRO A 52 -4.40 4.49 -2.53
N ALA A 53 -3.79 3.40 -2.99
CA ALA A 53 -2.84 2.64 -2.18
C ALA A 53 -1.54 3.44 -1.97
N ARG A 54 -0.99 3.37 -0.76
CA ARG A 54 0.20 4.12 -0.33
C ARG A 54 1.32 3.17 0.03
N ILE A 55 2.54 3.56 -0.29
CA ILE A 55 3.74 2.77 -0.04
C ILE A 55 4.51 3.44 1.09
N PHE A 56 4.88 2.68 2.11
CA PHE A 56 5.74 3.14 3.20
C PHE A 56 7.06 2.39 3.16
N VAL A 57 8.18 3.07 2.91
CA VAL A 57 9.51 2.45 2.75
C VAL A 57 10.45 2.84 3.89
N LYS A 58 11.19 1.85 4.42
CA LYS A 58 12.18 2.08 5.49
C LYS A 58 13.45 2.80 5.01
N ARG A 59 13.83 2.53 3.77
CA ARG A 59 14.96 3.14 3.07
C ARG A 59 14.53 3.37 1.63
N PRO A 60 14.23 4.60 1.21
CA PRO A 60 13.85 4.90 -0.16
C PRO A 60 15.08 4.77 -1.06
N ASN A 61 15.45 3.53 -1.40
CA ASN A 61 16.51 3.19 -2.36
C ASN A 61 16.03 3.53 -3.79
N ASN A 62 15.84 4.81 -4.07
CA ASN A 62 15.32 5.36 -5.34
C ASN A 62 13.81 5.14 -5.59
N ILE A 63 13.04 4.67 -4.61
CA ILE A 63 11.58 4.59 -4.71
C ILE A 63 10.99 5.97 -4.37
N THR A 64 10.44 6.64 -5.38
CA THR A 64 9.86 7.99 -5.28
C THR A 64 8.44 8.02 -5.84
N GLY A 65 7.61 8.93 -5.34
CA GLY A 65 6.27 9.18 -5.87
C GLY A 65 5.38 9.85 -4.83
N GLU A 66 4.27 10.45 -5.26
CA GLU A 66 3.34 11.18 -4.40
C GLU A 66 2.73 10.30 -3.28
N LEU A 67 2.53 9.02 -3.57
CA LEU A 67 1.96 8.05 -2.63
C LEU A 67 3.04 7.21 -1.92
N VAL A 68 4.30 7.61 -2.00
CA VAL A 68 5.44 6.94 -1.36
C VAL A 68 5.92 7.77 -0.17
N HIS A 69 5.96 7.15 1.00
CA HIS A 69 6.29 7.77 2.28
C HIS A 69 7.52 7.08 2.87
N SER A 70 8.48 7.85 3.38
CA SER A 70 9.61 7.27 4.10
C SER A 70 9.26 7.15 5.58
N ILE A 71 9.48 5.96 6.14
CA ILE A 71 9.34 5.68 7.58
C ILE A 71 10.63 5.11 8.13
N ARG A 72 10.87 5.22 9.43
CA ARG A 72 11.93 4.47 10.12
C ARG A 72 11.37 3.21 10.77
N LYS A 73 10.17 3.32 11.35
CA LYS A 73 9.49 2.21 12.00
C LYS A 73 8.00 2.15 11.59
N PRO A 74 7.39 0.96 11.53
CA PRO A 74 5.98 0.81 11.14
C PRO A 74 5.00 1.56 12.05
N GLU A 75 5.35 1.85 13.30
CA GLU A 75 4.49 2.57 14.25
C GLU A 75 4.26 4.03 13.83
N GLN A 76 5.02 4.55 12.85
CA GLN A 76 4.80 5.89 12.29
C GLN A 76 3.65 5.93 11.28
N ILE A 77 3.22 4.78 10.76
CA ILE A 77 2.18 4.71 9.73
C ILE A 77 0.85 5.31 10.21
N PRO A 78 0.32 4.96 11.41
CA PRO A 78 -0.96 5.50 11.88
C PRO A 78 -0.99 7.03 11.97
N ASP A 79 0.07 7.65 12.51
CA ASP A 79 0.14 9.11 12.62
C ASP A 79 0.14 9.77 11.23
N MET A 80 0.90 9.22 10.29
CA MET A 80 0.92 9.69 8.90
C MET A 80 -0.42 9.53 8.18
N LEU A 81 -1.17 8.46 8.47
CA LEU A 81 -2.52 8.26 7.92
C LEU A 81 -3.51 9.29 8.50
N LYS A 82 -3.42 9.56 9.80
CA LYS A 82 -4.27 10.54 10.47
C LYS A 82 -4.09 11.96 9.92
N GLU A 83 -2.85 12.36 9.60
CA GLU A 83 -2.55 13.66 9.00
C GLU A 83 -3.23 13.91 7.66
N ILE A 84 -3.56 12.84 6.92
CA ILE A 84 -4.19 12.89 5.60
C ILE A 84 -5.67 12.49 5.63
N GLY A 85 -6.26 12.35 6.83
CA GLY A 85 -7.68 12.02 7.02
C GLY A 85 -8.04 10.56 6.71
N LEU A 86 -7.08 9.63 6.86
CA LEU A 86 -7.26 8.18 6.71
C LEU A 86 -7.01 7.41 8.00
#